data_AF-A0A7V2RYD3-F1
#
_entry.id   AF-A0A7V2RYD3-F1
#
_cell.length_a   1.000
_cell.length_b   1.000
_cell.length_c   1.000
_cell.angle_alpha   90.00
_cell.angle_beta   90.00
_cell.angle_gamma   90.00
#
_symmetry.space_group_name_H-M   'P 1'
#
loop_
_entity.id
_entity.type
_entity.pdbx_description
1 polymer ?
#
loop_
_entity_poly.entity_id
_entity_poly.type
_entity_poly.pdbx_seq_one_letter_code
_entity_poly.pdbx_strand_id
1 'polypeptide(L)'
;MLIPQSAHRLFKRYQSGIETAAIAAMLGALVAVVLLNIPVYPQSWSPVLVAVVVLLGLRYPLPAYLAAVAVVLYPLYTISIYLAVIFFAVAVLLQRPLSHYLGATVLIVAVPWLAKYQLHWVVPILAGLWWGALNGFWIAGLAALWGKVLGGMSGANIDWLLLAGKMPSVAAMAQRFHGLPAIDTLNKLLQPFAPDSTVLLYHLMQIVLWASVAALVGILGDSTWLHRRFYPWLTIFAAALGGIGLAAGHFLLSLWLPDV
;
A
#
# COMPACT_ATOMS: atom_id res chain seq x y z
N MET A 1 -7.10 32.05 -13.80
CA MET A 1 -5.69 31.63 -13.79
C MET A 1 -5.48 30.71 -15.00
N LEU A 2 -4.92 31.25 -16.10
CA LEU A 2 -4.76 30.52 -17.36
C LEU A 2 -3.50 29.66 -17.28
N ILE A 3 -3.65 28.35 -17.06
CA ILE A 3 -2.54 27.42 -17.34
C ILE A 3 -2.32 27.49 -18.85
N PRO A 4 -1.10 27.82 -19.32
CA PRO A 4 -0.84 27.95 -20.75
C PRO A 4 -1.13 26.61 -21.42
N GLN A 5 -1.97 26.61 -22.47
CA GLN A 5 -2.41 25.40 -23.18
C GLN A 5 -1.24 24.53 -23.69
N SER A 6 -0.06 25.14 -23.87
CA SER A 6 1.19 24.48 -24.20
C SER A 6 1.67 23.51 -23.10
N ALA A 7 1.59 23.90 -21.82
CA ALA A 7 2.02 23.07 -20.70
C ALA A 7 1.14 21.82 -20.53
N HIS A 8 -0.17 21.96 -20.69
CA HIS A 8 -1.10 20.83 -20.62
C HIS A 8 -0.87 19.81 -21.74
N ARG A 9 -0.59 20.28 -22.97
CA ARG A 9 -0.28 19.39 -24.11
C ARG A 9 1.04 18.65 -23.89
N LEU A 10 2.07 19.33 -23.37
CA LEU A 10 3.34 18.71 -23.02
C LEU A 10 3.14 17.63 -21.95
N PHE A 11 2.39 17.93 -20.88
CA PHE A 11 2.08 16.95 -19.84
C PHE A 11 1.38 15.71 -20.40
N LYS A 12 0.30 15.87 -21.18
CA LYS A 12 -0.42 14.73 -21.78
C LYS A 12 0.46 13.88 -22.70
N ARG A 13 1.39 14.51 -23.43
CA ARG A 13 2.34 13.79 -24.29
C ARG A 13 3.30 12.90 -23.51
N TYR A 14 3.76 13.37 -22.35
CA TYR A 14 4.75 12.65 -21.52
C TYR A 14 4.12 11.90 -20.34
N GLN A 15 2.82 12.00 -20.12
CA GLN A 15 2.11 11.44 -18.96
C GLN A 15 2.43 9.95 -18.76
N SER A 16 2.30 9.14 -19.81
CA SER A 16 2.62 7.70 -19.74
C SER A 16 4.07 7.42 -19.33
N GLY A 17 5.02 8.22 -19.84
CA GLY A 17 6.44 8.10 -19.47
C GLY A 17 6.69 8.53 -18.02
N ILE A 18 6.04 9.60 -17.56
CA ILE A 18 6.13 10.09 -16.17
C ILE A 18 5.54 9.07 -15.20
N GLU A 19 4.36 8.52 -15.51
CA GLU A 19 3.71 7.48 -14.71
C GLU A 19 4.59 6.24 -14.62
N THR A 20 5.12 5.76 -15.74
CA THR A 20 5.99 4.58 -15.78
C THR A 20 7.29 4.82 -14.99
N ALA A 21 7.92 5.99 -15.16
CA ALA A 21 9.13 6.35 -14.42
C ALA A 21 8.87 6.48 -12.92
N ALA A 22 7.76 7.10 -12.52
CA ALA A 22 7.37 7.24 -11.13
C ALA A 22 7.10 5.87 -10.49
N ILE A 23 6.36 5.00 -11.18
CA ILE A 23 6.09 3.63 -10.74
C ILE A 23 7.39 2.82 -10.59
N ALA A 24 8.28 2.86 -11.58
CA ALA A 24 9.56 2.17 -11.55
C ALA A 24 10.45 2.67 -10.41
N ALA A 25 10.55 3.99 -10.23
CA ALA A 25 11.32 4.60 -9.15
C ALA A 25 10.76 4.22 -7.77
N MET A 26 9.45 4.25 -7.59
CA MET A 26 8.81 3.86 -6.34
C MET A 26 8.98 2.37 -6.04
N LEU A 27 8.84 1.48 -7.04
CA LEU A 27 9.14 0.05 -6.87
C LEU A 27 10.59 -0.17 -6.46
N GLY A 28 11.53 0.52 -7.11
CA GLY A 28 12.95 0.49 -6.75
C GLY A 28 13.19 0.99 -5.33
N ALA A 29 12.52 2.07 -4.91
CA ALA A 29 12.62 2.60 -3.55
C ALA A 29 12.08 1.62 -2.51
N LEU A 30 10.97 0.92 -2.78
CA LEU A 30 10.45 -0.13 -1.91
C LEU A 30 11.44 -1.29 -1.74
N VAL A 31 12.06 -1.73 -2.83
CA VAL A 31 13.14 -2.75 -2.78
C VAL A 31 14.34 -2.23 -1.99
N ALA A 32 14.76 -0.99 -2.24
CA ALA A 32 15.87 -0.38 -1.52
C ALA A 32 15.62 -0.32 0.00
N VAL A 33 14.39 0.02 0.42
CA VAL A 33 14.01 0.01 1.83
C VAL A 33 14.20 -1.38 2.44
N VAL A 34 13.78 -2.45 1.77
CA VAL A 34 13.99 -3.81 2.26
C VAL A 34 15.47 -4.12 2.41
N LEU A 35 16.27 -3.85 1.37
CA LEU A 35 17.71 -4.16 1.36
C LEU A 35 18.51 -3.36 2.41
N LEU A 36 18.10 -2.12 2.70
CA LEU A 36 18.73 -1.29 3.72
C LEU A 36 18.38 -1.74 5.14
N ASN A 37 17.19 -2.32 5.35
CA ASN A 37 16.75 -2.78 6.67
C ASN A 37 17.10 -4.24 6.96
N ILE A 38 17.36 -5.04 5.92
CA ILE A 38 17.78 -6.45 6.04
C ILE A 38 19.04 -6.65 5.18
N PRO A 39 20.23 -6.29 5.68
CA PRO A 39 21.46 -6.33 4.90
C PRO A 39 21.97 -7.78 4.74
N VAL A 40 21.37 -8.53 3.82
CA VAL A 40 21.80 -9.91 3.50
C VAL A 40 22.77 -9.95 2.31
N TYR A 41 22.64 -8.99 1.40
CA TYR A 41 23.55 -8.88 0.26
C TYR A 41 24.77 -8.03 0.61
N PRO A 42 25.92 -8.24 -0.06
CA PRO A 42 27.03 -7.30 0.06
C PRO A 42 26.59 -5.88 -0.32
N GLN A 43 27.12 -4.86 0.36
CA GLN A 43 26.65 -3.47 0.21
C GLN A 43 26.72 -2.96 -1.24
N SER A 44 27.69 -3.42 -2.03
CA SER A 44 27.83 -3.08 -3.45
C SER A 44 26.72 -3.63 -4.35
N TRP A 45 26.07 -4.74 -3.97
CA TRP A 45 25.01 -5.36 -4.76
C TRP A 45 23.66 -4.68 -4.58
N SER A 46 23.40 -4.06 -3.43
CA SER A 46 22.12 -3.37 -3.16
C SER A 46 21.73 -2.34 -4.23
N PRO A 47 22.60 -1.38 -4.62
CA PRO A 47 22.27 -0.43 -5.68
C PRO A 47 22.12 -1.09 -7.05
N VAL A 48 22.86 -2.18 -7.33
CA VAL A 48 22.77 -2.92 -8.59
C VAL A 48 21.38 -3.57 -8.72
N LEU A 49 20.91 -4.26 -7.67
CA LEU A 49 19.60 -4.91 -7.66
C LEU A 49 18.47 -3.89 -7.80
N VAL A 50 18.56 -2.75 -7.09
CA VAL A 50 17.60 -1.65 -7.22
C VAL A 50 17.60 -1.09 -8.64
N ALA A 51 18.78 -0.83 -9.22
CA ALA A 51 18.90 -0.33 -10.58
C ALA A 51 18.29 -1.30 -11.60
N VAL A 52 18.52 -2.61 -11.45
CA VAL A 52 17.90 -3.64 -12.30
C VAL A 52 16.37 -3.57 -12.23
N VAL A 53 15.79 -3.50 -11.03
CA VAL A 53 14.33 -3.39 -10.85
C VAL A 53 13.78 -2.12 -11.50
N VAL A 54 14.46 -0.98 -11.33
CA VAL A 54 14.05 0.30 -11.93
C VAL A 54 14.14 0.24 -13.46
N LEU A 55 15.26 -0.21 -14.02
CA LEU A 55 15.47 -0.29 -15.47
C LEU A 55 14.46 -1.23 -16.13
N LEU A 56 14.15 -2.37 -15.51
CA LEU A 56 13.08 -3.24 -15.95
C LEU A 56 11.72 -2.53 -15.84
N GLY A 57 11.46 -1.83 -14.73
CA GLY A 57 10.19 -1.11 -14.48
C GLY A 57 9.88 -0.04 -15.52
N LEU A 58 10.91 0.59 -16.10
CA LEU A 58 10.74 1.60 -17.14
C LEU A 58 10.11 1.08 -18.43
N ARG A 59 10.22 -0.22 -18.71
CA ARG A 59 9.78 -0.79 -19.99
C ARG A 59 8.93 -2.05 -19.87
N TYR A 60 9.19 -2.87 -18.87
CA TYR A 60 8.64 -4.20 -18.72
C TYR A 60 8.10 -4.40 -17.29
N PRO A 61 6.84 -4.04 -17.01
CA PRO A 61 6.29 -4.08 -15.66
C PRO A 61 6.28 -5.49 -15.05
N LEU A 62 6.01 -6.52 -15.87
CA LEU A 62 6.01 -7.91 -15.40
C LEU A 62 7.43 -8.38 -14.96
N PRO A 63 8.49 -8.28 -15.80
CA PRO A 63 9.86 -8.54 -15.36
C PRO A 63 10.30 -7.73 -14.14
N ALA A 64 9.90 -6.46 -14.06
CA ALA A 64 10.22 -5.61 -12.91
C ALA A 64 9.60 -6.13 -11.61
N TYR A 65 8.31 -6.53 -11.68
CA TYR A 65 7.62 -7.17 -10.57
C TYR A 65 8.31 -8.47 -10.14
N LEU A 66 8.63 -9.36 -11.09
CA LEU A 66 9.30 -10.63 -10.78
C LEU A 66 10.70 -10.42 -10.18
N ALA A 67 11.47 -9.46 -10.71
CA ALA A 67 12.76 -9.10 -10.17
C ALA A 67 12.64 -8.55 -8.74
N ALA A 68 11.67 -7.66 -8.47
CA ALA A 68 11.42 -7.13 -7.14
C ALA A 68 11.04 -8.24 -6.14
N VAL A 69 10.15 -9.17 -6.54
CA VAL A 69 9.78 -10.33 -5.74
C VAL A 69 11.01 -11.19 -5.44
N ALA A 70 11.82 -11.52 -6.45
CA ALA A 70 13.02 -12.33 -6.27
C ALA A 70 14.05 -11.68 -5.32
N VAL A 71 14.26 -10.37 -5.45
CA VAL A 71 15.19 -9.61 -4.59
C VAL A 71 14.71 -9.57 -3.14
N VAL A 72 13.40 -9.42 -2.90
CA VAL A 72 12.81 -9.37 -1.55
C VAL A 72 12.71 -10.76 -0.91
N LEU A 73 12.56 -11.81 -1.72
CA LEU A 73 12.37 -13.18 -1.24
C LEU A 73 13.55 -13.68 -0.38
N TYR A 74 14.78 -13.39 -0.80
CA TYR A 74 15.97 -13.85 -0.08
C TYR A 74 16.14 -13.20 1.31
N PRO A 75 16.00 -11.86 1.48
CA PRO A 75 15.89 -11.25 2.80
C PRO A 75 14.81 -11.87 3.70
N LEU A 76 13.61 -12.12 3.16
CA LEU A 76 12.54 -12.75 3.94
C LEU A 76 12.88 -14.18 4.35
N TYR A 77 13.55 -14.94 3.48
CA TYR A 77 14.02 -16.28 3.77
C TYR A 77 14.97 -16.30 4.97
N THR A 78 15.84 -15.29 5.10
CA THR A 78 16.74 -15.21 6.27
C THR A 78 16.04 -14.89 7.58
N ILE A 79 14.85 -14.29 7.53
CA ILE A 79 14.01 -14.08 8.72
C ILE A 79 13.29 -15.38 9.07
N SER A 80 12.51 -15.92 8.12
CA SER A 80 11.75 -17.15 8.27
C SER A 80 11.39 -17.71 6.90
N ILE A 81 11.73 -18.98 6.67
CA ILE A 81 11.36 -19.70 5.44
C ILE A 81 9.85 -19.69 5.20
N TYR A 82 9.04 -19.77 6.26
CA TYR A 82 7.59 -19.79 6.14
C TYR A 82 7.03 -18.43 5.71
N LEU A 83 7.59 -17.32 6.20
CA LEU A 83 7.24 -15.99 5.71
C LEU A 83 7.62 -15.82 4.24
N ALA A 84 8.80 -16.31 3.83
CA ALA A 84 9.23 -16.28 2.45
C ALA A 84 8.29 -17.08 1.53
N VAL A 85 7.87 -18.28 1.97
CA VAL A 85 6.92 -19.12 1.23
C VAL A 85 5.54 -18.45 1.13
N ILE A 86 5.03 -17.85 2.22
CA ILE A 86 3.75 -17.13 2.19
C ILE A 86 3.83 -15.93 1.24
N PHE A 87 4.90 -15.13 1.34
CA PHE A 87 5.13 -14.01 0.45
C PHE A 87 5.18 -14.45 -1.01
N PHE A 88 5.94 -15.52 -1.31
CA PHE A 88 6.04 -16.08 -2.65
C PHE A 88 4.69 -16.58 -3.16
N ALA A 89 3.94 -17.31 -2.33
CA ALA A 89 2.62 -17.82 -2.68
C ALA A 89 1.66 -16.68 -3.02
N VAL A 90 1.59 -15.63 -2.20
CA VAL A 90 0.78 -14.44 -2.47
C VAL A 90 1.24 -13.75 -3.74
N ALA A 91 2.55 -13.59 -3.93
CA ALA A 91 3.12 -12.93 -5.11
C ALA A 91 2.82 -13.70 -6.41
N VAL A 92 2.83 -15.03 -6.39
CA VAL A 92 2.51 -15.86 -7.55
C VAL A 92 1.00 -15.88 -7.81
N LEU A 93 0.19 -16.11 -6.77
CA LEU A 93 -1.29 -16.15 -6.91
C LEU A 93 -1.86 -14.82 -7.40
N LEU A 94 -1.27 -13.70 -6.97
CA LEU A 94 -1.69 -12.36 -7.35
C LEU A 94 -0.82 -11.76 -8.47
N GLN A 95 0.05 -12.53 -9.13
CA GLN A 95 0.98 -12.03 -10.15
C GLN A 95 0.26 -11.23 -11.23
N ARG A 96 -0.83 -11.76 -11.79
CA ARG A 96 -1.56 -11.13 -12.90
C ARG A 96 -2.15 -9.77 -12.51
N PRO A 97 -2.96 -9.64 -11.45
CA PRO A 97 -3.48 -8.34 -11.06
C PRO A 97 -2.38 -7.38 -10.58
N LEU A 98 -1.38 -7.84 -9.83
CA LEU A 98 -0.34 -6.95 -9.28
C LEU A 98 0.60 -6.40 -10.35
N SER A 99 0.95 -7.20 -11.35
CA SER A 99 1.80 -6.74 -12.46
C SER A 99 1.04 -5.86 -13.47
N HIS A 100 -0.26 -6.11 -13.66
CA HIS A 100 -1.10 -5.28 -14.53
C HIS A 100 -1.38 -3.91 -13.91
N TYR A 101 -1.64 -3.86 -12.60
CA TYR A 101 -1.88 -2.62 -11.85
C TYR A 101 -0.66 -2.23 -11.00
N LEU A 102 0.53 -2.19 -11.60
CA LEU A 102 1.77 -2.00 -10.85
C LEU A 102 1.79 -0.69 -10.04
N GLY A 103 1.20 0.39 -10.55
CA GLY A 103 1.03 1.63 -9.78
C GLY A 103 0.17 1.47 -8.52
N ALA A 104 -0.90 0.68 -8.59
CA ALA A 104 -1.73 0.38 -7.43
C ALA A 104 -0.99 -0.55 -6.45
N THR A 105 -0.26 -1.55 -6.95
CA THR A 105 0.59 -2.43 -6.14
C THR A 105 1.62 -1.62 -5.36
N VAL A 106 2.32 -0.70 -6.02
CA VAL A 106 3.27 0.20 -5.38
C VAL A 106 2.59 1.06 -4.32
N LEU A 107 1.40 1.61 -4.62
CA LEU A 107 0.64 2.40 -3.66
C LEU A 107 0.26 1.59 -2.41
N ILE A 108 -0.24 0.36 -2.59
CA ILE A 108 -0.58 -0.59 -1.51
C ILE A 108 0.66 -0.89 -0.66
N VAL A 109 1.77 -1.27 -1.30
CA VAL A 109 2.99 -1.67 -0.59
C VAL A 109 3.64 -0.48 0.13
N ALA A 110 3.50 0.75 -0.40
CA ALA A 110 4.02 1.97 0.20
C ALA A 110 3.23 2.48 1.41
N VAL A 111 2.04 1.95 1.70
CA VAL A 111 1.18 2.41 2.81
C VAL A 111 1.92 2.54 4.15
N PRO A 112 2.73 1.57 4.61
CA PRO A 112 3.43 1.70 5.90
C PRO A 112 4.45 2.84 5.90
N TRP A 113 5.05 3.14 4.76
CA TRP A 113 5.95 4.27 4.62
C TRP A 113 5.19 5.60 4.60
N LEU A 114 4.04 5.65 3.92
CA LEU A 114 3.13 6.80 3.97
C LEU A 114 2.58 7.02 5.39
N ALA A 115 2.35 5.95 6.15
CA ALA A 115 1.89 6.03 7.54
C ALA A 115 2.89 6.75 8.44
N LYS A 116 4.21 6.52 8.25
CA LYS A 116 5.28 7.24 8.96
C LYS A 116 5.13 8.76 8.89
N TYR A 117 4.68 9.28 7.75
CA TYR A 117 4.48 10.71 7.51
C TYR A 117 3.02 11.15 7.66
N GLN A 118 2.16 10.31 8.24
CA GLN A 118 0.71 10.55 8.37
C GLN A 118 -0.04 10.72 7.03
N LEU A 119 0.58 10.33 5.91
CA LEU A 119 0.02 10.44 4.56
C LEU A 119 -0.79 9.21 4.13
N HIS A 120 -0.92 8.20 4.98
CA HIS A 120 -1.63 6.96 4.67
C HIS A 120 -3.11 7.17 4.25
N TRP A 121 -3.79 8.22 4.73
CA TRP A 121 -5.16 8.57 4.32
C TRP A 121 -5.27 9.04 2.87
N VAL A 122 -4.15 9.43 2.25
CA VAL A 122 -4.11 9.81 0.84
C VAL A 122 -4.33 8.58 -0.05
N VAL A 123 -3.98 7.37 0.41
CA VAL A 123 -4.11 6.13 -0.36
C VAL A 123 -5.55 5.87 -0.85
N PRO A 124 -6.58 5.80 0.01
CA PRO A 124 -7.95 5.58 -0.44
C PRO A 124 -8.46 6.70 -1.38
N ILE A 125 -8.04 7.94 -1.15
CA ILE A 125 -8.41 9.07 -2.02
C ILE A 125 -7.82 8.89 -3.41
N LEU A 126 -6.51 8.61 -3.51
CA LEU A 126 -5.83 8.35 -4.77
C LEU A 126 -6.39 7.10 -5.45
N ALA A 127 -6.64 6.03 -4.69
CA ALA A 127 -7.21 4.79 -5.18
C ALA A 127 -8.54 5.04 -5.90
N GLY A 128 -9.45 5.81 -5.27
CA GLY A 128 -10.72 6.21 -5.87
C GLY A 128 -10.57 7.10 -7.09
N LEU A 129 -9.75 8.16 -6.99
CA LEU A 129 -9.59 9.14 -8.07
C LEU A 129 -8.92 8.58 -9.33
N TRP A 130 -7.92 7.70 -9.18
CA TRP A 130 -7.13 7.20 -10.31
C TRP A 130 -7.69 5.93 -10.93
N TRP A 131 -8.32 5.06 -10.14
CA TRP A 131 -8.77 3.74 -10.61
C TRP A 131 -10.30 3.56 -10.58
N GLY A 132 -11.04 4.60 -10.19
CA GLY A 132 -12.49 4.60 -10.14
C GLY A 132 -13.05 3.83 -8.94
N ALA A 133 -14.37 3.73 -8.87
CA ALA A 133 -15.06 3.23 -7.67
C ALA A 133 -14.69 1.78 -7.29
N LEU A 134 -14.85 0.84 -8.22
CA LEU A 134 -14.69 -0.60 -7.94
C LEU A 134 -13.23 -0.98 -7.69
N ASN A 135 -12.30 -0.51 -8.53
CA ASN A 135 -10.89 -0.80 -8.32
C ASN A 135 -10.35 -0.04 -7.12
N GLY A 136 -10.77 1.22 -6.92
CA GLY A 136 -10.42 2.02 -5.76
C GLY A 136 -10.81 1.33 -4.44
N PHE A 137 -12.00 0.73 -4.40
CA PHE A 137 -12.45 -0.11 -3.27
C PHE A 137 -11.44 -1.21 -2.92
N TRP A 138 -11.08 -2.03 -3.90
CA TRP A 138 -10.15 -3.14 -3.69
C TRP A 138 -8.74 -2.68 -3.34
N ILE A 139 -8.23 -1.66 -4.03
CA ILE A 139 -6.89 -1.11 -3.80
C ILE A 139 -6.79 -0.56 -2.37
N ALA A 140 -7.78 0.23 -1.94
CA ALA A 140 -7.79 0.81 -0.60
C ALA A 140 -8.02 -0.23 0.51
N GLY A 141 -8.88 -1.22 0.27
CA GLY A 141 -9.09 -2.33 1.20
C GLY A 141 -7.82 -3.17 1.37
N LEU A 142 -7.15 -3.51 0.28
CA LEU A 142 -5.88 -4.25 0.31
C LEU A 142 -4.75 -3.43 0.96
N ALA A 143 -4.70 -2.11 0.69
CA ALA A 143 -3.80 -1.17 1.37
C ALA A 143 -4.01 -1.17 2.88
N ALA A 144 -5.28 -1.07 3.32
CA ALA A 144 -5.65 -1.08 4.73
C ALA A 144 -5.28 -2.42 5.39
N LEU A 145 -5.55 -3.54 4.72
CA LEU A 145 -5.18 -4.87 5.20
C LEU A 145 -3.66 -5.02 5.29
N TRP A 146 -2.93 -4.64 4.25
CA TRP A 146 -1.46 -4.76 4.19
C TRP A 146 -0.78 -3.99 5.32
N GLY A 147 -1.18 -2.74 5.56
CA GLY A 147 -0.64 -1.94 6.65
C GLY A 147 -0.88 -2.57 8.02
N LYS A 148 -2.07 -3.14 8.25
CA LYS A 148 -2.39 -3.89 9.48
C LYS A 148 -1.55 -5.16 9.61
N VAL A 149 -1.39 -5.93 8.54
CA VAL A 149 -0.56 -7.15 8.55
C VAL A 149 0.86 -6.80 8.95
N LEU A 150 1.47 -5.78 8.33
CA LEU A 150 2.83 -5.38 8.68
C LEU A 150 2.93 -4.79 10.09
N GLY A 151 1.97 -3.96 10.51
CA GLY A 151 1.91 -3.47 11.89
C GLY A 151 1.91 -4.62 12.90
N GLY A 152 1.04 -5.61 12.66
CA GLY A 152 0.89 -6.79 13.50
C GLY A 152 2.12 -7.69 13.47
N MET A 153 2.76 -7.84 12.31
CA MET A 153 4.03 -8.55 12.17
C MET A 153 5.15 -7.89 12.97
N SER A 154 5.14 -6.56 13.12
CA SER A 154 6.13 -5.86 13.97
C SER A 154 5.76 -5.85 15.46
N GLY A 155 4.60 -6.41 15.82
CA GLY A 155 4.07 -6.38 17.19
C GLY A 155 3.52 -5.04 17.65
N ALA A 156 3.30 -4.10 16.73
CA ALA A 156 2.56 -2.90 17.00
C ALA A 156 1.04 -3.20 17.12
N ASN A 157 0.32 -2.31 17.80
CA ASN A 157 -1.14 -2.26 17.70
C ASN A 157 -1.52 -1.97 16.23
N ILE A 158 -2.46 -2.74 15.69
CA ILE A 158 -2.86 -2.66 14.28
C ILE A 158 -3.99 -1.66 14.01
N ASP A 159 -4.45 -0.92 15.01
CA ASP A 159 -5.37 0.20 14.82
C ASP A 159 -4.74 1.28 13.92
N TRP A 160 -5.46 1.68 12.87
CA TRP A 160 -5.00 2.71 11.95
C TRP A 160 -4.73 4.07 12.62
N LEU A 161 -5.48 4.43 13.66
CA LEU A 161 -5.21 5.65 14.43
C LEU A 161 -3.87 5.60 15.16
N LEU A 162 -3.48 4.40 15.64
CA LEU A 162 -2.24 4.18 16.38
C LEU A 162 -1.04 3.83 15.49
N LEU A 163 -1.30 3.33 14.28
CA LEU A 163 -0.30 3.10 13.24
C LEU A 163 0.12 4.40 12.54
N ALA A 164 -0.73 5.43 12.58
CA ALA A 164 -0.38 6.75 12.07
C ALA A 164 0.91 7.27 12.74
N GLY A 165 1.88 7.69 11.94
CA GLY A 165 3.19 8.16 12.41
C GLY A 165 4.19 7.04 12.74
N LYS A 166 3.82 5.76 12.63
CA LYS A 166 4.71 4.62 12.91
C LYS A 166 5.08 3.89 11.62
N MET A 167 6.35 3.51 11.53
CA MET A 167 6.83 2.58 10.51
C MET A 167 7.06 1.22 11.17
N PRO A 168 6.52 0.12 10.63
CA PRO A 168 6.76 -1.22 11.17
C PRO A 168 8.27 -1.53 11.22
N SER A 169 8.76 -1.95 12.39
CA SER A 169 10.18 -2.26 12.58
C SER A 169 10.51 -3.64 12.00
N VAL A 170 11.40 -3.66 11.02
CA VAL A 170 11.87 -4.89 10.39
C VAL A 170 12.65 -5.76 11.39
N ALA A 171 13.45 -5.15 12.27
CA ALA A 171 14.14 -5.86 13.33
C ALA A 171 13.16 -6.53 14.31
N ALA A 172 12.06 -5.86 14.65
CA ALA A 172 11.01 -6.44 15.51
C ALA A 172 10.30 -7.60 14.81
N MET A 173 10.02 -7.50 13.51
CA MET A 173 9.49 -8.62 12.71
C MET A 173 10.46 -9.80 12.71
N ALA A 174 11.74 -9.53 12.46
CA ALA A 174 12.76 -10.57 12.45
C ALA A 174 12.79 -11.30 13.80
N GLN A 175 12.91 -10.56 14.90
CA GLN A 175 12.90 -11.14 16.24
C GLN A 175 11.62 -11.92 16.55
N ARG A 176 10.45 -11.45 16.09
CA ARG A 176 9.15 -12.08 16.37
C ARG A 176 8.95 -13.40 15.62
N PHE A 177 9.50 -13.55 14.42
CA PHE A 177 9.27 -14.71 13.56
C PHE A 177 10.47 -15.64 13.42
N HIS A 178 11.64 -15.25 13.92
CA HIS A 178 12.85 -16.06 13.82
C HIS A 178 12.68 -17.43 14.50
N GLY A 179 12.96 -18.49 13.76
CA GLY A 179 12.93 -19.87 14.26
C GLY A 179 11.54 -20.45 14.54
N LEU A 180 10.44 -19.74 14.23
CA LEU A 180 9.10 -20.27 14.43
C LEU A 180 8.75 -21.37 13.40
N PRO A 181 8.08 -22.47 13.81
CA PRO A 181 7.53 -23.43 12.87
C PRO A 181 6.36 -22.83 12.07
N ALA A 182 5.89 -23.55 11.04
CA ALA A 182 4.88 -23.07 10.10
C ALA A 182 3.58 -22.63 10.77
N ILE A 183 3.03 -23.50 11.65
CA ILE A 183 1.76 -23.26 12.33
C ILE A 183 1.85 -22.07 13.30
N ASP A 184 2.96 -21.96 14.02
CA ASP A 184 3.18 -20.84 14.94
C ASP A 184 3.38 -19.54 14.18
N THR A 185 4.04 -19.56 13.03
CA THR A 185 4.15 -18.39 12.14
C THR A 185 2.76 -17.90 11.73
N LEU A 186 1.88 -18.80 11.29
CA LEU A 186 0.51 -18.45 10.90
C LEU A 186 -0.29 -17.90 12.08
N ASN A 187 -0.27 -18.59 13.23
CA ASN A 187 -0.94 -18.15 14.45
C ASN A 187 -0.44 -16.78 14.89
N LYS A 188 0.88 -16.56 14.83
CA LYS A 188 1.52 -15.29 15.23
C LYS A 188 1.18 -14.14 14.27
N LEU A 189 0.93 -14.43 13.00
CA LEU A 189 0.49 -13.47 11.99
C LEU A 189 -0.98 -13.08 12.18
N LEU A 190 -1.84 -14.03 12.58
CA LEU A 190 -3.27 -13.81 12.81
C LEU A 190 -3.59 -13.21 14.18
N GLN A 191 -2.76 -13.49 15.21
CA GLN A 191 -2.97 -13.04 16.59
C GLN A 191 -3.36 -11.55 16.73
N PRO A 192 -2.73 -10.59 16.01
CA PRO A 192 -3.09 -9.18 16.13
C PRO A 192 -4.50 -8.84 15.62
N PHE A 193 -5.06 -9.64 14.71
CA PHE A 193 -6.37 -9.38 14.10
C PHE A 193 -7.53 -9.89 14.93
N ALA A 194 -7.34 -10.97 15.68
CA ALA A 194 -8.44 -11.66 16.33
C ALA A 194 -8.06 -12.13 17.75
N PRO A 195 -7.72 -11.22 18.68
CA PRO A 195 -7.67 -11.58 20.09
C PRO A 195 -9.07 -12.03 20.57
N ASP A 196 -10.12 -11.39 20.04
CA ASP A 196 -11.52 -11.78 20.18
C ASP A 196 -12.34 -11.35 18.94
N SER A 197 -13.62 -11.74 18.88
CA SER A 197 -14.51 -11.46 17.75
C SER A 197 -14.87 -9.98 17.61
N THR A 198 -14.89 -9.22 18.71
CA THR A 198 -15.23 -7.79 18.71
C THR A 198 -14.10 -6.98 18.10
N VAL A 199 -12.86 -7.24 18.52
CA VAL A 199 -11.65 -6.62 17.97
C VAL A 199 -11.45 -7.02 16.51
N LEU A 200 -11.75 -8.27 16.14
CA LEU A 200 -11.73 -8.69 14.74
C LEU A 200 -12.71 -7.89 13.90
N LEU A 201 -13.98 -7.78 14.35
CA LEU A 201 -14.98 -7.02 13.62
C LEU A 201 -14.61 -5.54 13.52
N TYR A 202 -14.04 -4.95 14.58
CA TYR A 202 -13.51 -3.59 14.57
C TYR A 202 -12.46 -3.39 13.46
N HIS A 203 -11.47 -4.27 13.38
CA HIS A 203 -10.43 -4.16 12.36
C HIS A 203 -10.95 -4.42 10.93
N LEU A 204 -11.92 -5.31 10.77
CA LEU A 204 -12.61 -5.51 9.49
C LEU A 204 -13.40 -4.26 9.09
N MET A 205 -14.10 -3.61 10.03
CA MET A 205 -14.81 -2.36 9.76
C MET A 205 -13.86 -1.23 9.37
N GLN A 206 -12.67 -1.14 9.96
CA GLN A 206 -11.66 -0.18 9.51
C GLN A 206 -11.20 -0.46 8.06
N ILE A 207 -11.03 -1.73 7.66
CA ILE A 207 -10.68 -2.08 6.27
C ILE A 207 -11.82 -1.73 5.31
N VAL A 208 -13.06 -2.05 5.68
CA VAL A 208 -14.26 -1.72 4.89
C VAL A 208 -14.41 -0.21 4.76
N LEU A 209 -14.19 0.55 5.83
CA LEU A 209 -14.22 2.02 5.79
C LEU A 209 -13.27 2.58 4.73
N TRP A 210 -12.01 2.10 4.68
CA TRP A 210 -11.05 2.52 3.68
C TRP A 210 -11.53 2.21 2.26
N ALA A 211 -12.01 0.99 2.05
CA ALA A 211 -12.53 0.54 0.76
C ALA A 211 -13.75 1.36 0.31
N SER A 212 -14.72 1.58 1.20
CA SER A 212 -15.93 2.36 0.95
C SER A 212 -15.63 3.82 0.65
N VAL A 213 -14.68 4.44 1.35
CA VAL A 213 -14.29 5.83 1.06
C VAL A 213 -13.63 5.93 -0.31
N ALA A 214 -12.74 5.01 -0.67
CA ALA A 214 -12.16 4.99 -2.01
C ALA A 214 -13.23 4.81 -3.11
N ALA A 215 -14.19 3.92 -2.87
CA ALA A 215 -15.32 3.74 -3.78
C ALA A 215 -16.14 5.03 -3.94
N LEU A 216 -16.48 5.70 -2.84
CA LEU A 216 -17.22 6.96 -2.84
C LEU A 216 -16.47 8.06 -3.61
N VAL A 217 -15.17 8.20 -3.34
CA VAL A 217 -14.31 9.16 -4.05
C VAL A 217 -14.28 8.85 -5.55
N GLY A 218 -14.20 7.57 -5.94
CA GLY A 218 -14.26 7.15 -7.34
C GLY A 218 -15.60 7.46 -8.00
N ILE A 219 -16.73 7.17 -7.34
CA ILE A 219 -18.08 7.50 -7.85
C ILE A 219 -18.21 9.00 -8.11
N LEU A 220 -17.70 9.83 -7.19
CA LEU A 220 -17.73 11.29 -7.35
C LEU A 220 -16.77 11.77 -8.45
N GLY A 221 -15.59 11.16 -8.55
CA GLY A 221 -14.59 11.48 -9.58
C GLY A 221 -15.06 11.17 -11.00
N ASP A 222 -15.73 10.03 -11.17
CA ASP A 222 -16.22 9.52 -12.46
C ASP A 222 -17.55 10.15 -12.92
N SER A 223 -18.19 10.96 -12.07
CA SER A 223 -19.47 11.59 -12.37
C SER A 223 -19.33 12.62 -13.51
N THR A 224 -19.62 12.18 -14.74
CA THR A 224 -19.51 12.98 -15.97
C THR A 224 -20.32 14.28 -15.92
N TRP A 225 -21.47 14.26 -15.25
CA TRP A 225 -22.33 15.44 -15.08
C TRP A 225 -21.66 16.49 -14.19
N LEU A 226 -21.11 16.08 -13.04
CA LEU A 226 -20.39 16.98 -12.14
C LEU A 226 -19.09 17.47 -12.76
N HIS A 227 -18.37 16.59 -13.48
CA HIS A 227 -17.07 16.91 -14.07
C HIS A 227 -17.17 18.03 -15.11
N ARG A 228 -18.20 18.04 -15.97
CA ARG A 228 -18.40 19.11 -16.96
C ARG A 228 -18.68 20.47 -16.34
N ARG A 229 -19.28 20.51 -15.14
CA ARG A 229 -19.76 21.75 -14.52
C ARG A 229 -18.81 22.32 -13.48
N PHE A 230 -18.02 21.48 -12.80
CA PHE A 230 -17.26 21.87 -11.61
C PHE A 230 -15.79 21.43 -11.64
N TYR A 231 -15.23 21.02 -12.77
CA TYR A 231 -13.79 20.76 -12.85
C TYR A 231 -12.98 22.06 -12.70
N PRO A 232 -11.92 22.12 -11.86
CA PRO A 232 -11.27 21.04 -11.09
C PRO A 232 -11.77 20.90 -9.63
N TRP A 233 -12.70 21.75 -9.20
CA TRP A 233 -13.22 21.79 -7.82
C TRP A 233 -13.86 20.48 -7.36
N LEU A 234 -14.47 19.73 -8.27
CA LEU A 234 -15.04 18.42 -7.94
C LEU A 234 -14.00 17.44 -7.39
N THR A 235 -12.80 17.40 -7.96
CA THR A 235 -11.73 16.50 -7.50
C THR A 235 -11.26 16.90 -6.11
N ILE A 236 -11.10 18.20 -5.86
CA ILE A 236 -10.73 18.74 -4.55
C ILE A 236 -11.82 18.43 -3.53
N PHE A 237 -13.09 18.62 -3.90
CA PHE A 237 -14.23 18.32 -3.04
C PHE A 237 -14.34 16.83 -2.73
N ALA A 238 -14.21 15.95 -3.72
CA ALA A 238 -14.22 14.51 -3.53
C ALA A 238 -13.07 14.07 -2.61
N ALA A 239 -11.87 14.62 -2.79
CA ALA A 239 -10.73 14.36 -1.92
C ALA A 239 -10.97 14.85 -0.49
N ALA A 240 -11.49 16.07 -0.30
CA ALA A 240 -11.82 16.61 1.02
C ALA A 240 -12.90 15.78 1.72
N LEU A 241 -13.96 15.42 1.00
CA LEU A 241 -15.05 14.58 1.53
C LEU A 241 -14.53 13.19 1.91
N GLY A 242 -13.66 12.59 1.09
CA GLY A 242 -13.02 11.32 1.40
C GLY A 242 -12.15 11.41 2.65
N GLY A 243 -11.32 12.45 2.77
CA GLY A 243 -10.49 12.69 3.95
C GLY A 243 -11.31 12.87 5.23
N ILE A 244 -12.36 13.70 5.18
CA ILE A 244 -13.28 13.92 6.31
C ILE A 244 -14.02 12.62 6.66
N GLY A 245 -14.52 11.88 5.66
CA GLY A 245 -15.21 10.61 5.86
C GLY A 245 -14.34 9.54 6.52
N LEU A 246 -13.06 9.46 6.14
CA LEU A 246 -12.09 8.57 6.82
C LEU A 246 -11.85 9.00 8.25
N ALA A 247 -11.57 10.29 8.49
CA ALA A 247 -11.29 10.78 9.83
C ALA A 247 -12.49 10.56 10.77
N ALA A 248 -13.70 10.93 10.32
CA ALA A 248 -14.92 10.71 11.06
C ALA A 248 -15.21 9.21 11.28
N GLY A 249 -15.02 8.38 10.26
CA GLY A 249 -15.24 6.94 10.36
C GLY A 249 -14.30 6.27 11.36
N HIS A 250 -13.01 6.61 11.35
CA HIS A 250 -12.06 6.09 12.34
C HIS A 250 -12.38 6.58 13.75
N PHE A 251 -12.75 7.85 13.91
CA PHE A 251 -13.16 8.40 15.20
C PHE A 251 -14.41 7.70 15.75
N LEU A 252 -15.44 7.51 14.93
CA LEU A 252 -16.67 6.82 15.33
C LEU A 252 -16.40 5.35 15.67
N LEU A 253 -15.55 4.67 14.89
CA LEU A 253 -15.14 3.30 15.19
C LEU A 253 -14.38 3.24 16.51
N SER A 254 -13.49 4.20 16.82
CA SER A 254 -12.75 4.19 18.09
C SER A 254 -13.64 4.34 19.33
N LEU A 255 -14.83 4.96 19.20
CA LEU A 255 -15.80 5.04 20.30
C LEU A 255 -16.43 3.69 20.63
N TRP A 256 -16.33 2.71 19.73
CA TRP A 256 -16.92 1.38 19.92
C TRP A 256 -16.06 0.47 20.81
N LEU A 257 -14.76 0.72 20.90
CA LEU A 257 -13.84 0.02 21.80
C LEU A 257 -13.30 1.01 22.85
N PRO A 258 -14.06 1.34 23.91
CA PRO A 258 -13.65 2.34 24.90
C PRO A 258 -12.41 1.94 25.73
N ASP A 259 -12.03 0.66 25.72
CA ASP A 259 -11.02 0.08 26.62
C ASP A 259 -9.75 -0.45 25.90
N VAL A 260 -9.52 -0.10 24.62
CA VAL A 260 -8.33 -0.49 23.83
C VAL A 260 -7.52 0.72 23.41
#